data_AF-A0A538RT09-F1
#
_entry.id   AF-A0A538RT09-F1
#
_cell.length_a   1.000
_cell.length_b   1.000
_cell.length_c   1.000
_cell.angle_alpha   90.00
_cell.angle_beta   90.00
_cell.angle_gamma   90.00
#
_symmetry.space_group_name_H-M   'P 1'
#
loop_
_entity.id
_entity.type
_entity.pdbx_description
1 polymer ?
#
loop_
_entity_poly.entity_id
_entity_poly.type
_entity_poly.pdbx_seq_one_letter_code
_entity_poly.pdbx_strand_id
1 'polypeptide(L)'
;MKVLFIGDIFGEPGRRILARAVPRLVAQRQIDIVIGNGENAAGGFGITPELAEELFDIGLAVITTGNHAWDKKEILDYFPREPRLLRPANYPDGVPGHGSVVVESAGGEQLGVLQLMGRAYMPTLDCPFQVAK
;
A
#
# COMPACT_ATOMS: atom_id res chain seq x y z
N MET A 1 -1.02 16.65 -11.78
CA MET A 1 -0.64 15.59 -10.82
C MET A 1 0.78 15.02 -11.03
N LYS A 2 1.60 15.01 -9.97
CA LYS A 2 2.88 14.28 -9.83
C LYS A 2 2.74 13.22 -8.74
N VAL A 3 3.04 11.97 -9.07
CA VAL A 3 2.93 10.84 -8.15
C VAL A 3 4.32 10.33 -7.79
N LEU A 4 4.57 10.09 -6.49
CA LEU A 4 5.73 9.35 -6.01
C LEU A 4 5.29 7.96 -5.59
N PHE A 5 5.85 6.93 -6.22
CA PHE A 5 5.67 5.54 -5.80
C PHE A 5 6.95 5.06 -5.10
N ILE A 6 6.81 4.59 -3.87
CA ILE A 6 7.87 4.01 -3.07
C ILE A 6 7.76 2.49 -3.15
N GLY A 7 8.85 1.82 -3.51
CA GLY A 7 8.92 0.35 -3.47
C GLY A 7 8.84 -0.19 -2.04
N ASP A 8 9.13 -1.48 -1.89
CA ASP A 8 9.01 -2.20 -0.63
C ASP A 8 9.70 -1.52 0.55
N ILE A 9 8.88 -1.11 1.52
CA ILE A 9 9.31 -0.49 2.76
C ILE A 9 9.72 -1.60 3.71
N PHE A 10 11.03 -1.80 3.84
CA PHE A 10 11.56 -2.95 4.56
C PHE A 10 11.97 -2.61 6.01
N GLY A 11 11.19 -3.10 6.97
CA GLY A 11 11.47 -3.00 8.40
C GLY A 11 11.65 -1.57 8.92
N GLU A 12 12.23 -1.45 10.12
CA GLU A 12 12.55 -0.16 10.74
C GLU A 12 13.47 0.72 9.87
N PRO A 13 14.52 0.21 9.20
CA PRO A 13 15.37 1.04 8.37
C PRO A 13 14.61 1.75 7.25
N GLY A 14 13.68 1.04 6.58
CA GLY A 14 12.82 1.58 5.53
C GLY A 14 11.92 2.69 6.06
N ARG A 15 11.19 2.44 7.16
CA ARG A 15 10.32 3.48 7.75
C ARG A 15 11.09 4.71 8.19
N ARG A 16 12.26 4.52 8.81
CA ARG A 16 13.11 5.61 9.32
C ARG A 16 13.64 6.52 8.20
N ILE A 17 14.03 5.96 7.05
CA ILE A 17 14.47 6.80 5.93
C ILE A 17 13.29 7.53 5.30
N LEU A 18 12.13 6.88 5.19
CA LEU A 18 10.90 7.49 4.67
C LEU A 18 10.48 8.70 5.49
N ALA A 19 10.44 8.58 6.82
CA ALA A 19 10.08 9.68 7.73
C ALA A 19 10.93 10.94 7.53
N ARG A 20 12.19 10.78 7.08
CA ARG A 20 13.11 11.90 6.82
C ARG A 20 13.05 12.40 5.37
N ALA A 21 12.83 11.49 4.42
CA ALA A 21 12.97 11.77 2.99
C ALA A 21 11.65 12.22 2.34
N VAL A 22 10.53 11.59 2.68
CA VAL A 22 9.24 11.82 2.02
C VAL A 22 8.79 13.27 2.15
N PRO A 23 8.73 13.90 3.35
CA PRO A 23 8.31 15.30 3.45
C PRO A 23 9.20 16.26 2.64
N ARG A 24 10.51 15.99 2.61
CA ARG A 24 11.48 16.79 1.83
C ARG A 24 11.27 16.63 0.34
N LEU A 25 11.06 15.40 -0.15
CA LEU A 25 10.81 15.12 -1.56
C LEU A 25 9.50 15.77 -2.01
N VAL A 26 8.45 15.64 -1.20
CA VAL A 26 7.14 16.26 -1.47
C VAL A 26 7.30 17.76 -1.67
N ALA A 27 7.97 18.45 -0.74
CA ALA A 27 8.21 19.88 -0.85
C ALA A 27 9.09 20.25 -2.05
N GLN A 28 10.21 19.53 -2.27
CA GLN A 28 11.19 19.87 -3.30
C GLN A 28 10.74 19.53 -4.73
N ARG A 29 9.83 18.58 -4.89
CA ARG A 29 9.37 18.10 -6.19
C ARG A 29 7.91 18.46 -6.47
N GLN A 30 7.23 19.02 -5.47
CA GLN A 30 5.79 19.32 -5.50
C GLN A 30 5.00 18.05 -5.83
N ILE A 31 5.24 16.98 -5.08
CA ILE A 31 4.51 15.72 -5.26
C ILE A 31 3.10 15.90 -4.71
N ASP A 32 2.11 15.49 -5.50
CA ASP A 32 0.69 15.61 -5.15
C ASP A 32 0.20 14.40 -4.35
N ILE A 33 0.68 13.19 -4.71
CA ILE A 33 0.26 11.94 -4.10
C ILE A 33 1.47 11.03 -3.91
N VAL A 34 1.61 10.46 -2.70
CA VAL A 34 2.63 9.47 -2.36
C VAL A 34 1.96 8.11 -2.16
N ILE A 35 2.49 7.08 -2.81
CA ILE A 35 2.07 5.68 -2.65
C ILE A 35 3.28 4.89 -2.18
N GLY A 36 3.10 3.88 -1.33
CA GLY A 36 4.19 2.98 -0.95
C GLY A 36 3.78 1.53 -0.75
N ASN A 37 4.67 0.58 -1.06
CA ASN A 37 4.47 -0.82 -0.72
C ASN A 37 4.92 -1.12 0.72
N GLY A 38 3.97 -1.38 1.61
CA GLY A 38 4.19 -1.69 3.02
C GLY A 38 4.30 -3.17 3.36
N GLU A 39 4.38 -4.09 2.38
CA GLU A 39 4.29 -5.54 2.68
C GLU A 39 5.38 -6.09 3.60
N ASN A 40 6.51 -5.39 3.73
CA ASN A 40 7.65 -5.80 4.55
C ASN A 40 7.89 -4.86 5.74
N ALA A 41 6.92 -4.00 6.07
CA ALA A 41 7.09 -2.95 7.07
C ALA A 41 7.33 -3.52 8.47
N ALA A 42 6.67 -4.62 8.84
CA ALA A 42 6.70 -5.18 10.19
C ALA A 42 7.82 -6.21 10.38
N GLY A 43 9.05 -5.72 10.52
CA GLY A 43 10.22 -6.58 10.76
C GLY A 43 10.58 -7.46 9.55
N GLY A 44 10.23 -7.01 8.35
CA GLY A 44 10.51 -7.71 7.09
C GLY A 44 9.34 -8.53 6.55
N PHE A 45 8.24 -8.71 7.30
CA PHE A 45 7.08 -9.51 6.87
C PHE A 45 5.77 -8.94 7.42
N GLY A 46 4.91 -8.51 6.52
CA GLY A 46 3.60 -7.92 6.80
C GLY A 46 3.66 -6.48 7.28
N ILE A 47 2.50 -6.01 7.75
CA ILE A 47 2.26 -4.67 8.29
C ILE A 47 1.29 -4.79 9.47
N THR A 48 1.43 -3.93 10.48
CA THR A 48 0.48 -3.84 11.61
C THR A 48 -0.35 -2.57 11.46
N PRO A 49 -1.53 -2.45 12.10
CA PRO A 49 -2.31 -1.22 12.09
C PRO A 49 -1.49 0.01 12.49
N GLU A 50 -0.70 -0.10 13.55
CA GLU A 50 0.14 1.00 14.06
C GLU A 50 1.18 1.44 13.03
N LEU A 51 1.77 0.48 12.29
CA LEU A 51 2.74 0.79 11.24
C LEU A 51 2.08 1.35 9.98
N ALA A 52 0.84 0.96 9.67
CA ALA A 52 0.08 1.58 8.60
C ALA A 52 -0.21 3.05 8.93
N GLU A 53 -0.68 3.34 10.15
CA GLU A 53 -0.88 4.71 10.62
C GLU A 53 0.44 5.52 10.61
N GLU A 54 1.56 4.94 11.07
CA GLU A 54 2.89 5.58 10.99
C GLU A 54 3.24 5.99 9.56
N LEU A 55 2.94 5.14 8.58
CA LEU A 55 3.21 5.41 7.16
C LEU A 55 2.26 6.47 6.58
N PHE A 56 0.99 6.48 6.99
CA PHE A 56 0.05 7.54 6.62
C PHE A 56 0.49 8.89 7.20
N ASP A 57 0.94 8.92 8.47
CA ASP A 57 1.45 10.13 9.14
C ASP A 57 2.71 10.70 8.46
N ILE A 58 3.53 9.85 7.84
CA ILE A 58 4.69 10.28 7.02
C ILE A 58 4.23 10.99 5.72
N GLY A 59 2.99 10.78 5.29
CA GLY A 59 2.38 11.42 4.14
C GLY A 59 2.09 10.48 2.96
N LEU A 60 2.09 9.16 3.18
CA LEU A 60 1.56 8.23 2.17
C LEU A 60 0.05 8.41 2.08
N ALA A 61 -0.48 8.48 0.86
CA ALA A 61 -1.91 8.56 0.61
C ALA A 61 -2.54 7.16 0.44
N VAL A 62 -1.76 6.22 -0.09
CA VAL A 62 -2.16 4.82 -0.29
C VAL A 62 -0.99 3.92 0.07
N ILE A 63 -1.29 2.83 0.79
CA ILE A 63 -0.32 1.79 1.10
C ILE A 63 -0.75 0.53 0.34
N THR A 64 0.08 0.06 -0.58
CA THR A 64 -0.08 -1.28 -1.17
C THR A 64 0.64 -2.31 -0.33
N THR A 65 0.33 -3.58 -0.52
CA THR A 65 1.02 -4.71 0.15
C THR A 65 1.48 -5.73 -0.90
N GLY A 66 1.40 -7.02 -0.59
CA GLY A 66 1.79 -8.10 -1.49
C GLY A 66 1.49 -9.46 -0.88
N ASN A 67 2.39 -10.42 -1.06
CA ASN A 67 2.21 -11.78 -0.53
C ASN A 67 2.33 -11.86 0.99
N HIS A 68 2.97 -10.87 1.62
CA HIS A 68 3.11 -10.81 3.08
C HIS A 68 1.96 -10.05 3.77
N ALA A 69 0.90 -9.68 3.05
CA ALA A 69 -0.22 -8.88 3.58
C ALA A 69 -0.85 -9.43 4.87
N TRP A 70 -0.81 -10.74 5.10
CA TRP A 70 -1.51 -11.41 6.19
C TRP A 70 -0.60 -11.92 7.32
N ASP A 71 0.71 -11.64 7.27
CA ASP A 71 1.67 -12.22 8.21
C ASP A 71 1.55 -11.69 9.65
N LYS A 72 0.85 -10.56 9.84
CA LYS A 72 0.53 -10.00 11.16
C LYS A 72 -0.95 -10.15 11.43
N LYS A 73 -1.32 -10.98 12.42
CA LYS A 73 -2.73 -11.31 12.70
C LYS A 73 -3.59 -10.07 13.02
N GLU A 74 -3.01 -9.09 13.70
CA GLU A 74 -3.67 -7.82 14.03
C GLU A 74 -4.11 -6.98 12.83
N ILE A 75 -3.57 -7.22 11.62
CA ILE A 75 -3.96 -6.47 10.42
C ILE A 75 -5.31 -6.91 9.85
N LEU A 76 -5.78 -8.11 10.18
CA LEU A 76 -6.97 -8.73 9.57
C LEU A 76 -8.22 -7.87 9.73
N ASP A 77 -8.43 -7.33 10.93
CA ASP A 77 -9.58 -6.47 11.23
C ASP A 77 -9.38 -5.03 10.73
N TYR A 78 -8.17 -4.65 10.35
CA TYR A 78 -7.84 -3.30 9.91
C TYR A 78 -8.11 -3.10 8.41
N PHE A 79 -7.80 -4.10 7.58
CA PHE A 79 -8.04 -4.06 6.13
C PHE A 79 -9.46 -3.61 5.71
N PRO A 80 -10.56 -4.10 6.33
CA PRO A 80 -11.92 -3.63 6.04
C PRO A 80 -12.22 -2.20 6.49
N ARG A 81 -11.47 -1.68 7.47
CA ARG A 81 -11.71 -0.37 8.10
C ARG A 81 -10.94 0.76 7.43
N GLU A 82 -9.84 0.43 6.74
CA GLU A 82 -8.97 1.40 6.09
C GLU A 82 -8.89 1.14 4.57
N PRO A 83 -9.72 1.82 3.75
CA PRO A 83 -9.75 1.63 2.30
C PRO A 83 -8.45 2.02 1.58
N ARG A 84 -7.57 2.81 2.20
CA ARG A 84 -6.28 3.22 1.62
C ARG A 84 -5.18 2.18 1.82
N LEU A 85 -5.41 1.14 2.63
CA LEU A 85 -4.52 -0.01 2.76
C LEU A 85 -5.00 -1.13 1.82
N LEU A 86 -4.26 -1.34 0.74
CA LEU A 86 -4.64 -2.29 -0.29
C LEU A 86 -4.02 -3.66 -0.06
N ARG A 87 -4.82 -4.70 -0.31
CA ARG A 87 -4.38 -6.09 -0.54
C ARG A 87 -4.44 -6.39 -2.03
N PRO A 88 -3.80 -7.47 -2.55
CA PRO A 88 -3.97 -7.84 -3.95
C PRO A 88 -5.45 -8.05 -4.32
N ALA A 89 -5.94 -7.37 -5.35
CA ALA A 89 -7.33 -7.42 -5.77
C ALA A 89 -7.78 -8.81 -6.22
N ASN A 90 -6.85 -9.64 -6.71
CA ASN A 90 -7.10 -10.98 -7.19
C ASN A 90 -7.08 -12.08 -6.10
N TYR A 91 -7.20 -11.71 -4.82
CA TYR A 91 -7.66 -12.68 -3.80
C TYR A 91 -9.10 -13.10 -4.07
N PRO A 92 -9.49 -14.35 -3.76
CA PRO A 92 -10.86 -14.84 -3.94
C PRO A 92 -11.90 -13.99 -3.22
N ASP A 93 -13.15 -14.10 -3.68
CA ASP A 93 -14.28 -13.45 -3.04
C ASP A 93 -14.41 -13.83 -1.55
N GLY A 94 -14.80 -12.85 -0.74
CA GLY A 94 -14.93 -12.98 0.71
C GLY A 94 -13.66 -12.66 1.51
N VAL A 95 -12.52 -12.44 0.85
CA VAL A 95 -11.31 -11.97 1.53
C VAL A 95 -11.45 -10.48 1.92
N PRO A 96 -11.32 -10.13 3.21
CA PRO A 96 -11.53 -8.77 3.70
C PRO A 96 -10.59 -7.73 3.08
N GLY A 97 -11.01 -6.47 3.11
CA GLY A 97 -10.23 -5.34 2.63
C GLY A 97 -10.36 -5.06 1.13
N HIS A 98 -9.62 -4.06 0.69
CA HIS A 98 -9.79 -3.45 -0.62
C HIS A 98 -8.64 -3.82 -1.56
N GLY A 99 -8.97 -4.10 -2.83
CA GLY A 99 -7.99 -4.33 -3.90
C GLY A 99 -7.59 -3.06 -4.65
N SER A 100 -8.39 -2.02 -4.52
CA SER A 100 -8.21 -0.74 -5.18
C SER A 100 -8.87 0.39 -4.39
N VAL A 101 -8.44 1.63 -4.66
CA VAL A 101 -9.02 2.85 -4.11
C VAL A 101 -8.88 3.99 -5.10
N VAL A 102 -9.80 4.95 -5.07
CA VAL A 102 -9.65 6.24 -5.76
C VAL A 102 -9.36 7.30 -4.70
N VAL A 103 -8.23 8.00 -4.86
CA VAL A 103 -7.83 9.12 -4.01
C VAL A 103 -7.84 10.41 -4.82
N GLU A 104 -7.97 11.55 -4.14
CA GLU A 104 -7.99 12.87 -4.77
C GLU A 104 -6.76 13.67 -4.35
N SER A 105 -6.11 14.35 -5.31
CA SER A 105 -5.03 15.29 -5.01
C SER A 105 -5.57 16.56 -4.37
N ALA A 106 -4.71 17.35 -3.73
CA ALA A 106 -5.11 18.67 -3.21
C ALA A 106 -5.64 19.62 -4.29
N GLY A 107 -5.34 19.36 -5.57
CA GLY A 107 -5.85 20.09 -6.72
C GLY A 107 -7.19 19.59 -7.28
N GLY A 108 -7.78 18.55 -6.68
CA GLY A 108 -9.06 17.96 -7.12
C GLY A 108 -8.94 16.92 -8.24
N GLU A 109 -7.72 16.54 -8.64
CA GLU A 109 -7.51 15.50 -9.65
C GLU A 109 -7.63 14.11 -8.99
N GLN A 110 -8.36 13.19 -9.61
CA GLN A 110 -8.55 11.83 -9.07
C GLN A 110 -7.50 10.84 -9.59
N LEU A 111 -7.02 9.96 -8.71
CA LEU A 111 -6.10 8.87 -9.02
C LEU A 111 -6.67 7.54 -8.51
N GLY A 112 -6.91 6.61 -9.44
CA GLY A 112 -7.19 5.21 -9.12
C GLY A 112 -5.91 4.42 -8.87
N VAL A 113 -5.87 3.66 -7.78
CA VAL A 113 -4.77 2.75 -7.43
C VAL A 113 -5.33 1.33 -7.35
N LEU A 114 -4.74 0.40 -8.10
CA LEU A 114 -5.11 -1.02 -8.12
C LEU A 114 -3.87 -1.86 -7.80
N GLN A 115 -4.01 -2.81 -6.88
CA GLN A 115 -2.97 -3.77 -6.56
C GLN A 115 -3.34 -5.17 -7.08
N LEU A 116 -2.39 -5.87 -7.68
CA LEU A 116 -2.55 -7.25 -8.16
C LEU A 116 -1.32 -8.07 -7.78
N MET A 117 -1.51 -9.37 -7.62
CA MET A 117 -0.41 -10.31 -7.37
C MET A 117 -0.25 -11.28 -8.54
N GLY A 118 1.00 -11.41 -9.01
CA GLY A 118 1.37 -12.39 -10.03
C GLY A 118 1.21 -13.83 -9.53
N ARG A 119 1.16 -14.78 -10.47
CA ARG A 119 1.01 -16.22 -10.18
C ARG A 119 2.24 -17.07 -10.52
N ALA A 120 3.23 -16.48 -11.20
CA ALA A 120 4.47 -17.19 -11.53
C ALA A 120 5.32 -17.34 -10.26
N TYR A 121 5.56 -18.58 -9.83
CA TYR A 121 6.31 -18.90 -8.60
C TYR A 121 5.72 -18.31 -7.32
N MET A 122 4.40 -18.07 -7.32
CA MET A 122 3.65 -17.42 -6.25
C MET A 122 2.39 -18.22 -5.90
N PRO A 123 1.73 -17.95 -4.76
CA PRO A 123 0.46 -18.59 -4.43
C PRO A 123 -0.57 -18.53 -5.57
N THR A 124 -1.39 -19.58 -5.67
CA THR A 124 -2.43 -19.65 -6.69
C THR A 124 -3.59 -18.76 -6.30
N LEU A 125 -3.69 -17.62 -6.96
CA LEU A 125 -4.79 -16.66 -6.87
C LEU A 125 -5.59 -16.60 -8.17
N ASP A 126 -6.69 -15.84 -8.16
CA ASP A 126 -7.46 -15.55 -9.36
C ASP A 126 -6.60 -14.86 -10.42
N CYS A 127 -7.00 -15.00 -11.69
CA CYS A 127 -6.22 -14.50 -12.81
C CYS A 127 -6.09 -12.97 -12.75
N PRO A 128 -4.89 -12.40 -12.54
CA PRO A 128 -4.74 -10.95 -12.38
C PRO A 128 -5.17 -10.19 -13.64
N PHE A 129 -5.01 -10.79 -14.82
CA PHE A 129 -5.46 -10.21 -16.09
C PHE A 129 -6.98 -10.15 -16.24
N GLN A 130 -7.74 -11.04 -15.57
CA GLN A 130 -9.21 -11.00 -15.61
C GLN A 130 -9.75 -9.96 -14.62
N VAL A 131 -9.07 -9.79 -13.48
CA VAL A 131 -9.42 -8.79 -12.45
C VAL A 131 -9.09 -7.37 -12.90
N ALA A 132 -8.02 -7.18 -13.68
CA ALA A 132 -7.55 -5.86 -14.14
C ALA A 132 -8.33 -5.25 -15.31
N LYS A 133 -9.38 -5.91 -15.79
CA LYS A 133 -10.09 -5.53 -17.03
C LYS A 133 -10.89 -4.26 -16.90
#